data_AF-A0AA43F5V4-F1
#
_entry.id   AF-A0AA43F5V4-F1
#
_cell.length_a   1.000
_cell.length_b   1.000
_cell.length_c   1.000
_cell.angle_alpha   90.00
_cell.angle_beta   90.00
_cell.angle_gamma   90.00
#
_symmetry.space_group_name_H-M   'P 1'
#
loop_
_entity.id
_entity.type
_entity.pdbx_description
1 polymer ?
#
loop_
_entity_poly.entity_id
_entity_poly.type
_entity_poly.pdbx_seq_one_letter_code
_entity_poly.pdbx_strand_id
1 'polypeptide(L)'
;MTSYEAERTITTPRNEVEETEGSLSVDTGPVVKPASAAFQAQYAGRDIAAGLIAGSMAIPLTVGIAMMSEYPIKVGLATVAFACLIGWINAWFRPGNYIGCPGIAAGLAPVLAVGVASFGLENMAFAIFLTATIQAVIWRFNWQRYILVAVPVYLVEGLLAGVGLKIALKFLTFTYEL
;
A
#
# COMPACT_ATOMS: atom_id res chain seq x y z
N MET A 1 -43.28 -25.87 -27.80
CA MET A 1 -42.45 -27.00 -27.32
C MET A 1 -41.03 -26.48 -27.16
N THR A 2 -40.60 -26.21 -25.93
CA THR A 2 -39.26 -25.67 -25.61
C THR A 2 -38.60 -26.57 -24.57
N SER A 3 -37.46 -27.13 -24.95
CA SER A 3 -36.81 -28.31 -24.36
C SER A 3 -35.96 -28.01 -23.11
N TYR A 4 -36.57 -27.53 -22.03
CA TYR A 4 -35.88 -27.27 -20.75
C TYR A 4 -36.18 -28.31 -19.64
N GLU A 5 -36.36 -29.58 -20.02
CA GLU A 5 -36.77 -30.69 -19.12
C GLU A 5 -35.85 -31.92 -19.26
N ALA A 6 -34.52 -31.77 -19.20
CA ALA A 6 -33.63 -32.93 -19.39
C ALA A 6 -32.45 -33.09 -18.43
N GLU A 7 -32.29 -32.27 -17.38
CA GLU A 7 -31.13 -32.48 -16.48
C GLU A 7 -31.37 -32.11 -15.01
N ARG A 8 -32.57 -32.43 -14.49
CA ARG A 8 -32.65 -32.95 -13.12
C ARG A 8 -32.24 -34.42 -13.17
N THR A 9 -31.27 -34.81 -12.36
CA THR A 9 -31.14 -36.10 -11.62
C THR A 9 -29.70 -36.59 -11.62
N ILE A 10 -28.82 -35.96 -10.83
CA ILE A 10 -27.75 -36.66 -10.09
C ILE A 10 -27.62 -36.00 -8.69
N THR A 11 -28.51 -36.41 -7.80
CA THR A 11 -28.27 -36.85 -6.40
C THR A 11 -27.11 -36.24 -5.56
N THR A 12 -27.46 -35.33 -4.62
CA THR A 12 -27.30 -35.34 -3.12
C THR A 12 -26.54 -36.52 -2.46
N PRO A 13 -25.89 -36.42 -1.25
CA PRO A 13 -25.96 -35.40 -0.17
C PRO A 13 -24.63 -34.90 0.48
N ARG A 14 -24.63 -33.68 1.05
CA ARG A 14 -24.02 -33.46 2.39
C ARG A 14 -24.49 -32.16 3.06
N ASN A 15 -25.27 -32.36 4.13
CA ASN A 15 -25.46 -31.53 5.32
C ASN A 15 -26.13 -30.14 5.15
N GLU A 16 -27.41 -30.10 5.49
CA GLU A 16 -28.15 -28.94 5.95
C GLU A 16 -27.58 -28.44 7.29
N VAL A 17 -27.28 -27.13 7.40
CA VAL A 17 -27.57 -26.31 8.59
C VAL A 17 -27.78 -24.84 8.14
N GLU A 18 -29.05 -24.48 7.96
CA GLU A 18 -29.70 -23.22 8.39
C GLU A 18 -29.06 -21.86 7.97
N GLU A 19 -29.48 -21.32 6.83
CA GLU A 19 -29.38 -19.89 6.52
C GLU A 19 -30.35 -19.10 7.41
N THR A 20 -29.82 -18.47 8.46
CA THR A 20 -30.57 -17.45 9.22
C THR A 20 -30.62 -16.18 8.38
N GLU A 21 -31.79 -15.88 7.82
CA GLU A 21 -32.16 -14.56 7.30
C GLU A 21 -32.12 -13.51 8.43
N GLY A 22 -30.93 -12.96 8.67
CA GLY A 22 -30.73 -11.78 9.49
C GLY A 22 -30.93 -10.52 8.65
N SER A 23 -32.16 -10.03 8.59
CA SER A 23 -32.49 -8.71 8.05
C SER A 23 -31.69 -7.60 8.76
N LEU A 24 -30.57 -7.19 8.18
CA LEU A 24 -29.81 -6.04 8.67
C LEU A 24 -30.54 -4.77 8.26
N SER A 25 -31.35 -4.24 9.18
CA SER A 25 -31.95 -2.91 9.08
C SER A 25 -30.85 -1.87 8.90
N VAL A 26 -30.87 -1.19 7.75
CA VAL A 26 -30.03 -0.02 7.49
C VAL A 26 -30.57 1.11 8.36
N ASP A 27 -30.03 1.23 9.58
CA ASP A 27 -30.31 2.33 10.48
C ASP A 27 -29.84 3.64 9.84
N THR A 28 -30.80 4.45 9.41
CA THR A 28 -30.59 5.80 8.85
C THR A 28 -30.57 6.82 9.99
N GLY A 29 -29.75 6.56 11.00
CA GLY A 29 -29.44 7.53 12.04
C GLY A 29 -28.69 8.75 11.48
N PRO A 30 -28.82 9.93 12.10
CA PRO A 30 -28.12 11.13 11.66
C PRO A 30 -26.60 10.87 11.68
N VAL A 31 -25.94 11.05 10.52
CA VAL A 31 -24.48 10.93 10.40
C VAL A 31 -23.84 11.99 11.27
N VAL A 32 -23.51 11.60 12.50
CA VAL A 32 -22.66 12.37 13.41
C VAL A 32 -21.35 12.56 12.67
N LYS A 33 -21.08 13.78 12.20
CA LYS A 33 -19.76 14.14 11.67
C LYS A 33 -18.76 13.78 12.77
N PRO A 34 -17.86 12.81 12.57
CA PRO A 34 -16.93 12.46 13.62
C PRO A 34 -16.00 13.65 13.80
N ALA A 35 -16.22 14.38 14.90
CA ALA A 35 -15.25 15.31 15.41
C ALA A 35 -13.95 14.51 15.62
N SER A 36 -12.91 14.88 14.87
CA SER A 36 -11.53 14.42 14.99
C SER A 36 -11.36 12.96 15.42
N ALA A 37 -11.32 12.03 14.45
CA ALA A 37 -10.89 10.65 14.65
C ALA A 37 -9.37 10.52 14.93
N ALA A 38 -8.74 11.54 15.50
CA ALA A 38 -7.28 11.64 15.59
C ALA A 38 -6.68 10.83 16.75
N PHE A 39 -7.44 10.52 17.80
CA PHE A 39 -7.03 9.54 18.81
C PHE A 39 -8.23 9.24 19.71
N GLN A 40 -8.96 8.17 19.40
CA GLN A 40 -10.02 7.71 20.29
C GLN A 40 -9.39 6.76 21.29
N ALA A 41 -9.22 7.19 22.55
CA ALA A 41 -8.62 6.39 23.62
C ALA A 41 -9.28 5.01 23.79
N GLN A 42 -10.57 4.89 23.41
CA GLN A 42 -11.32 3.63 23.32
C GLN A 42 -10.73 2.60 22.34
N TYR A 43 -9.97 3.02 21.33
CA TYR A 43 -9.34 2.16 20.33
C TYR A 43 -7.82 2.08 20.44
N ALA A 44 -7.21 2.71 21.46
CA ALA A 44 -5.76 2.73 21.64
C ALA A 44 -5.13 1.32 21.66
N GLY A 45 -5.80 0.33 22.27
CA GLY A 45 -5.32 -1.06 22.25
C GLY A 45 -5.32 -1.69 20.85
N ARG A 46 -6.34 -1.38 20.02
CA ARG A 46 -6.43 -1.86 18.63
C ARG A 46 -5.41 -1.15 17.74
N ASP A 47 -5.17 0.14 17.97
CA ASP A 47 -4.19 0.93 17.24
C ASP A 47 -2.74 0.47 17.53
N ILE A 48 -2.44 0.13 18.79
CA ILE A 48 -1.14 -0.44 19.17
C ILE A 48 -0.95 -1.81 18.51
N ALA A 49 -1.96 -2.68 18.54
CA ALA A 49 -1.89 -3.99 17.90
C ALA A 49 -1.70 -3.86 16.37
N ALA A 50 -2.45 -2.96 15.72
CA ALA A 50 -2.31 -2.67 14.30
C ALA A 50 -0.93 -2.09 13.96
N GLY A 51 -0.41 -1.18 14.78
CA GLY A 51 0.93 -0.62 14.64
C GLY A 51 2.04 -1.68 14.77
N LEU A 52 1.91 -2.62 15.72
CA LEU A 52 2.85 -3.73 15.90
C LEU A 52 2.87 -4.65 14.67
N ILE A 53 1.69 -5.01 14.13
CA ILE A 53 1.57 -5.86 12.94
C ILE A 53 2.10 -5.13 11.71
N ALA A 54 1.75 -3.86 11.53
CA ALA A 54 2.25 -3.07 10.42
C ALA A 54 3.77 -2.89 10.49
N GLY A 55 4.32 -2.65 11.67
CA GLY A 55 5.75 -2.54 11.90
C GLY A 55 6.50 -3.85 11.63
N SER A 56 5.98 -4.98 12.13
CA SER A 56 6.58 -6.29 11.90
C SER A 56 6.58 -6.70 10.42
N MET A 57 5.56 -6.28 9.65
CA MET A 57 5.50 -6.48 8.20
C MET A 57 6.35 -5.46 7.42
N ALA A 58 6.52 -4.23 7.91
CA ALA A 58 7.30 -3.20 7.24
C ALA A 58 8.80 -3.54 7.16
N ILE A 59 9.36 -4.19 8.18
CA ILE A 59 10.77 -4.60 8.22
C ILE A 59 11.13 -5.56 7.06
N PRO A 60 10.49 -6.74 6.91
CA PRO A 60 10.81 -7.66 5.82
C PRO A 60 10.48 -7.06 4.45
N LEU A 61 9.40 -6.28 4.33
CA LEU A 61 9.03 -5.64 3.07
C LEU A 61 10.10 -4.61 2.63
N THR A 62 10.61 -3.81 3.57
CA THR A 62 11.69 -2.84 3.32
C THR A 62 13.00 -3.53 2.93
N VAL A 63 13.36 -4.61 3.64
CA VAL A 63 14.55 -5.41 3.31
C VAL A 63 14.43 -5.99 1.91
N GLY A 64 13.28 -6.56 1.55
CA GLY A 64 13.03 -7.09 0.22
C GLY A 64 13.20 -6.03 -0.87
N ILE A 65 12.60 -4.85 -0.71
CA ILE A 65 12.73 -3.75 -1.67
C ILE A 65 14.19 -3.26 -1.78
N ALA A 66 14.91 -3.16 -0.66
CA ALA A 66 16.32 -2.73 -0.64
C ALA A 66 17.22 -3.72 -1.38
N MET A 67 17.04 -5.03 -1.17
CA MET A 67 17.80 -6.06 -1.89
C MET A 67 17.50 -6.06 -3.39
N MET A 68 16.23 -5.87 -3.77
CA MET A 68 15.84 -5.81 -5.19
C MET A 68 16.36 -4.57 -5.93
N SER A 69 16.72 -3.51 -5.19
CA SER A 69 17.14 -2.22 -5.74
C SER A 69 18.63 -1.92 -5.59
N GLU A 70 19.42 -2.89 -5.12
CA GLU A 70 20.87 -2.72 -4.83
C GLU A 70 21.15 -1.51 -3.91
N TYR A 71 20.20 -1.19 -3.03
CA TYR A 71 20.29 -0.04 -2.13
C TYR A 71 20.66 -0.50 -0.71
N PRO A 72 21.52 0.23 0.02
CA PRO A 72 21.94 -0.17 1.36
C PRO A 72 20.74 -0.30 2.31
N ILE A 73 20.53 -1.52 2.82
CA ILE A 73 19.41 -1.90 3.70
C ILE A 73 19.34 -0.98 4.93
N LYS A 74 20.50 -0.59 5.48
CA LYS A 74 20.59 0.32 6.63
C LYS A 74 19.93 1.67 6.35
N VAL A 75 20.14 2.23 5.15
CA VAL A 75 19.56 3.51 4.76
C VAL A 75 18.07 3.35 4.49
N GLY A 76 17.66 2.28 3.81
CA GLY A 76 16.24 1.96 3.60
C GLY A 76 15.45 1.86 4.90
N LEU A 77 15.90 1.05 5.86
CA LEU A 77 15.24 0.92 7.17
C LEU A 77 15.24 2.23 7.96
N ALA A 78 16.35 2.98 7.95
CA ALA A 78 16.42 4.29 8.60
C ALA A 78 15.40 5.28 8.02
N THR A 79 15.24 5.30 6.68
CA THR A 79 14.26 6.19 6.03
C THR A 79 12.82 5.84 6.40
N VAL A 80 12.47 4.55 6.51
CA VAL A 80 11.12 4.14 6.93
C VAL A 80 10.87 4.52 8.38
N ALA A 81 11.81 4.23 9.29
CA ALA A 81 11.68 4.61 10.69
C ALA A 81 11.51 6.12 10.87
N PHE A 82 12.32 6.91 10.15
CA PHE A 82 12.24 8.36 10.17
C PHE A 82 10.95 8.89 9.54
N ALA A 83 10.50 8.28 8.44
CA ALA A 83 9.24 8.64 7.79
C ALA A 83 8.04 8.35 8.71
N CYS A 84 8.03 7.21 9.40
CA CYS A 84 7.01 6.87 10.40
C CYS A 84 6.98 7.89 11.53
N LEU A 85 8.16 8.31 12.03
CA LEU A 85 8.26 9.31 13.08
C LEU A 85 7.75 10.68 12.62
N ILE A 86 8.15 11.15 11.44
CA ILE A 86 7.65 12.41 10.87
C ILE A 86 6.14 12.32 10.61
N GLY A 87 5.67 11.20 10.06
CA GLY A 87 4.25 10.96 9.78
C GLY A 87 3.41 11.01 11.05
N TRP A 88 3.90 10.40 12.14
CA TRP A 88 3.25 10.44 13.44
C TRP A 88 3.19 11.85 14.02
N ILE A 89 4.28 12.62 13.99
CA ILE A 89 4.30 14.01 14.45
C ILE A 89 3.33 14.86 13.62
N ASN A 90 3.33 14.70 12.29
CA ASN A 90 2.50 15.48 11.39
C ASN A 90 1.01 15.13 11.50
N ALA A 91 0.67 13.90 11.90
CA ALA A 91 -0.71 13.47 12.15
C ALA A 91 -1.42 14.31 13.23
N TRP A 92 -0.67 14.91 14.16
CA TRP A 92 -1.21 15.78 15.20
C TRP A 92 -1.59 17.18 14.67
N PHE A 93 -0.91 17.68 13.63
CA PHE A 93 -1.10 19.05 13.13
C PHE A 93 -2.11 19.13 11.99
N ARG A 94 -2.05 18.19 11.03
CA ARG A 94 -2.96 18.15 9.87
C ARG A 94 -3.29 16.71 9.49
N PRO A 95 -4.31 16.11 10.09
CA PRO A 95 -4.72 14.77 9.74
C PRO A 95 -5.43 14.78 8.38
N GLY A 96 -4.67 14.48 7.31
CA GLY A 96 -5.19 14.25 5.96
C GLY A 96 -5.47 12.77 5.66
N ASN A 97 -4.79 11.86 6.36
CA ASN A 97 -4.90 10.42 6.22
C ASN A 97 -4.83 9.76 7.60
N TYR A 98 -5.85 8.98 7.95
CA TYR A 98 -6.06 8.48 9.32
C TYR A 98 -5.64 7.02 9.52
N ILE A 99 -5.36 6.29 8.44
CA ILE A 99 -5.14 4.82 8.47
C ILE A 99 -3.77 4.44 7.89
N GLY A 100 -3.25 5.22 6.94
CA GLY A 100 -2.02 4.87 6.24
C GLY A 100 -0.75 5.33 6.95
N CYS A 101 0.23 4.44 6.96
CA CYS A 101 1.59 4.70 7.45
C CYS A 101 2.51 5.04 6.27
N PRO A 102 3.43 6.02 6.40
CA PRO A 102 4.42 6.27 5.37
C PRO A 102 5.42 5.11 5.26
N GLY A 103 5.84 4.78 4.03
CA GLY A 103 6.78 3.70 3.77
C GLY A 103 7.35 3.74 2.36
N ILE A 104 8.27 2.82 2.05
CA ILE A 104 8.88 2.71 0.73
C ILE A 104 7.91 1.97 -0.20
N ALA A 105 7.52 2.62 -1.30
CA ALA A 105 6.63 2.02 -2.29
C ALA A 105 7.38 0.97 -3.13
N ALA A 106 6.77 -0.21 -3.33
CA ALA A 106 7.34 -1.27 -4.17
C ALA A 106 7.63 -0.79 -5.61
N GLY A 107 6.78 0.09 -6.15
CA GLY A 107 6.97 0.70 -7.47
C GLY A 107 8.16 1.65 -7.59
N LEU A 108 8.74 2.10 -6.48
CA LEU A 108 9.98 2.89 -6.49
C LEU A 108 11.23 2.01 -6.61
N ALA A 109 11.15 0.72 -6.25
CA ALA A 109 12.30 -0.19 -6.30
C ALA A 109 12.96 -0.27 -7.69
N PRO A 110 12.21 -0.38 -8.81
CA PRO A 110 12.80 -0.40 -10.14
C PRO A 110 13.49 0.91 -10.52
N VAL A 111 12.90 2.04 -10.14
CA VAL A 111 13.44 3.38 -10.40
C VAL A 111 14.71 3.59 -9.59
N LEU A 112 14.73 3.17 -8.32
CA LEU A 112 15.94 3.19 -7.50
C LEU A 112 17.02 2.30 -8.08
N ALA A 113 16.71 1.09 -8.53
CA ALA A 113 17.70 0.19 -9.14
C ALA A 113 18.40 0.84 -10.35
N VAL A 114 17.62 1.50 -11.22
CA VAL A 114 18.16 2.23 -12.38
C VAL A 114 18.91 3.49 -11.94
N GLY A 115 18.42 4.19 -10.92
CA GLY A 115 19.06 5.37 -10.34
C GLY A 115 20.43 5.05 -9.73
N VAL A 116 20.54 3.97 -8.94
CA VAL A 116 21.80 3.50 -8.36
C VAL A 116 22.78 3.09 -9.46
N ALA A 117 22.31 2.35 -10.48
CA ALA A 117 23.14 1.94 -11.60
C ALA A 117 23.66 3.12 -12.44
N SER A 118 22.87 4.19 -12.57
CA SER A 118 23.22 5.34 -13.43
C SER A 118 24.01 6.42 -12.70
N PHE A 119 23.67 6.74 -11.45
CA PHE A 119 24.23 7.85 -10.69
C PHE A 119 25.23 7.42 -9.62
N GLY A 120 25.27 6.14 -9.27
CA GLY A 120 26.04 5.61 -8.14
C GLY A 120 25.45 6.01 -6.78
N LEU A 121 25.81 5.28 -5.72
CA LEU A 121 25.24 5.49 -4.38
C LEU A 121 25.52 6.89 -3.80
N GLU A 122 26.65 7.50 -4.15
CA GLU A 122 27.08 8.80 -3.61
C GLU A 122 26.15 9.93 -4.05
N ASN A 123 25.69 9.90 -5.32
CA ASN A 123 24.82 10.94 -5.87
C ASN A 123 23.33 10.69 -5.62
N MET A 124 22.94 9.52 -5.09
CA MET A 124 21.53 9.19 -4.83
C MET A 124 20.88 10.15 -3.82
N ALA A 125 21.63 10.62 -2.82
CA ALA A 125 21.11 11.59 -1.85
C ALA A 125 20.66 12.90 -2.52
N PHE A 126 21.43 13.37 -3.52
CA PHE A 126 21.08 14.56 -4.29
C PHE A 126 19.84 14.33 -5.17
N ALA A 127 19.75 13.17 -5.83
CA ALA A 127 18.57 12.81 -6.63
C ALA A 127 17.30 12.74 -5.78
N ILE A 128 17.37 12.14 -4.58
CA ILE A 128 16.26 12.08 -3.62
C ILE A 128 15.89 13.47 -3.11
N PHE A 129 16.87 14.33 -2.86
CA PHE A 129 16.61 15.72 -2.47
C PHE A 129 15.89 16.51 -3.58
N LEU A 130 16.30 16.32 -4.84
CA LEU A 130 15.67 16.95 -5.99
C LEU A 130 14.22 16.47 -6.16
N THR A 131 13.96 15.16 -6.05
CA THR A 131 12.59 14.63 -6.14
C THR A 131 11.71 15.11 -4.99
N ALA A 132 12.24 15.17 -3.76
CA ALA A 132 11.53 15.75 -2.62
C ALA A 132 11.19 17.23 -2.83
N THR A 133 12.10 18.01 -3.41
CA THR A 133 11.86 19.42 -3.75
C THR A 133 10.75 19.56 -4.79
N ILE A 134 10.79 18.76 -5.85
CA ILE A 134 9.72 18.74 -6.87
C ILE A 134 8.37 18.34 -6.24
N GLN A 135 8.36 17.35 -5.36
CA GLN A 135 7.15 16.92 -4.65
C GLN A 135 6.59 18.03 -3.74
N ALA A 136 7.45 18.78 -3.05
CA ALA A 136 7.05 19.92 -2.23
C ALA A 136 6.43 21.06 -3.07
N VAL A 137 7.00 21.33 -4.27
CA VAL A 137 6.45 22.32 -5.22
C VAL A 137 5.06 21.89 -5.69
N ILE A 138 4.88 20.62 -6.07
CA ILE A 138 3.58 20.08 -6.51
C ILE A 138 2.52 20.22 -5.40
N TRP A 139 2.90 19.99 -4.14
CA TRP A 139 2.03 20.23 -2.98
C TRP A 139 1.66 21.69 -2.83
N ARG A 140 2.61 22.62 -2.97
CA ARG A 140 2.35 24.06 -2.82
C ARG A 140 1.33 24.61 -3.82
N PHE A 141 1.27 24.04 -5.02
CA PHE A 141 0.36 24.42 -6.11
C PHE A 141 -0.88 23.52 -6.25
N ASN A 142 -1.05 22.51 -5.40
CA ASN A 142 -2.16 21.55 -5.47
C ASN A 142 -2.34 20.88 -6.85
N TRP A 143 -1.25 20.71 -7.62
CA TRP A 143 -1.30 20.06 -8.95
C TRP A 143 -1.62 18.57 -8.91
N GLN A 144 -1.68 17.98 -7.72
CA GLN A 144 -2.03 16.59 -7.49
C GLN A 144 -3.37 16.21 -8.16
N ARG A 145 -4.39 17.07 -8.06
CA ARG A 145 -5.72 16.79 -8.63
C ARG A 145 -5.70 16.74 -10.15
N TYR A 146 -4.87 17.55 -10.79
CA TYR A 146 -4.74 17.59 -12.24
C TYR A 146 -3.96 16.39 -12.77
N ILE A 147 -2.89 15.98 -12.07
CA ILE A 147 -2.08 14.82 -12.44
C ILE A 147 -2.89 13.53 -12.30
N LEU A 148 -3.66 13.36 -11.22
CA LEU A 148 -4.48 12.16 -11.00
C LEU A 148 -5.61 12.00 -12.03
N VAL A 149 -6.11 13.10 -12.60
CA VAL A 149 -7.11 13.04 -13.69
C VAL A 149 -6.43 12.74 -15.03
N ALA A 150 -5.18 13.15 -15.22
CA ALA A 150 -4.44 12.94 -16.45
C ALA A 150 -3.95 11.49 -16.64
N VAL A 151 -3.75 10.73 -15.55
CA VAL A 151 -3.26 9.35 -15.62
C VAL A 151 -4.44 8.37 -15.77
N PRO A 152 -4.62 7.72 -16.93
CA PRO A 152 -5.66 6.71 -17.10
C PRO A 152 -5.38 5.46 -16.25
N VAL A 153 -6.46 4.82 -15.78
CA VAL A 153 -6.40 3.64 -14.89
C VAL A 153 -5.61 2.48 -15.52
N TYR A 154 -5.73 2.27 -16.83
CA TYR A 154 -4.99 1.23 -17.55
C TYR A 154 -3.47 1.36 -17.46
N LEU A 155 -2.93 2.59 -17.35
CA LEU A 155 -1.49 2.79 -17.14
C LEU A 155 -1.07 2.42 -15.73
N VAL A 156 -1.94 2.64 -14.73
CA VAL A 156 -1.67 2.25 -13.34
C VAL A 156 -1.68 0.74 -13.22
N GLU A 157 -2.66 0.06 -13.80
CA GLU A 157 -2.73 -1.40 -13.82
C GLU A 157 -1.54 -2.01 -14.56
N GLY A 158 -1.16 -1.47 -15.72
CA GLY A 158 0.03 -1.91 -16.46
C GLY A 158 1.33 -1.68 -15.69
N LEU A 159 1.48 -0.55 -15.00
CA LEU A 159 2.64 -0.27 -14.16
C LEU A 159 2.71 -1.22 -12.96
N LEU A 160 1.58 -1.48 -12.29
CA LEU A 160 1.50 -2.44 -11.18
C LEU A 160 1.81 -3.87 -11.63
N ALA A 161 1.27 -4.28 -12.78
CA ALA A 161 1.58 -5.57 -13.38
C ALA A 161 3.06 -5.70 -13.74
N GLY A 162 3.67 -4.64 -14.29
CA GLY A 162 5.10 -4.61 -14.61
C GLY A 162 5.99 -4.69 -13.37
N VAL A 163 5.65 -3.97 -12.30
CA VAL A 163 6.36 -4.04 -11.01
C VAL A 163 6.23 -5.45 -10.41
N GLY A 164 5.04 -6.03 -10.41
CA GLY A 164 4.79 -7.39 -9.94
C GLY A 164 5.59 -8.43 -10.75
N LEU A 165 5.63 -8.30 -12.07
CA LEU A 165 6.43 -9.16 -12.95
C LEU A 165 7.94 -9.02 -12.67
N LYS A 166 8.44 -7.79 -12.49
CA LYS A 166 9.86 -7.56 -12.16
C LYS A 166 10.24 -8.24 -10.85
N ILE A 167 9.38 -8.11 -9.84
CA ILE A 167 9.57 -8.73 -8.54
C ILE A 167 9.56 -10.26 -8.69
N ALA A 168 8.60 -10.83 -9.41
CA ALA A 168 8.51 -12.27 -9.66
C ALA A 168 9.75 -12.84 -10.36
N LEU A 169 10.26 -12.16 -11.38
CA LEU A 169 11.49 -12.57 -12.09
C LEU A 169 12.70 -12.57 -11.17
N LYS A 170 12.87 -11.54 -10.32
CA LYS A 170 13.96 -11.50 -9.36
C LYS A 170 13.83 -12.56 -8.27
N PHE A 171 12.60 -12.85 -7.81
CA PHE A 171 12.35 -13.97 -6.89
C PHE A 171 12.70 -15.31 -7.53
N LEU A 172 12.38 -15.51 -8.82
CA LEU A 172 12.72 -16.73 -9.54
C LEU A 172 14.24 -16.94 -9.60
N THR A 173 15.02 -15.89 -9.90
CA THR A 173 16.49 -15.93 -9.85
C THR A 173 16.98 -16.31 -8.45
N PHE A 174 16.39 -15.72 -7.40
CA PHE A 174 16.75 -16.03 -6.01
C PHE A 174 16.42 -17.47 -5.60
N THR A 175 15.34 -18.06 -6.12
CA THR A 175 14.94 -19.45 -5.83
C THR A 175 15.79 -20.48 -6.56
N TYR A 176 16.26 -20.19 -7.77
CA TYR A 176 17.00 -21.14 -8.61
C TYR A 176 18.54 -21.04 -8.50
N GLU A 177 19.08 -20.20 -7.60
CA GLU A 177 20.53 -19.98 -7.42
C GLU A 177 21.32 -19.82 -8.74
N LEU A 178 20.76 -19.05 -9.68
CA LEU A 178 21.45 -18.59 -10.90
C LEU A 178 22.08 -17.21 -10.65
#